data_AF-A0A0G0MW58-F1
#
_entry.id   AF-A0A0G0MW58-F1
#
_cell.length_a   1.000
_cell.length_b   1.000
_cell.length_c   1.000
_cell.angle_alpha   90.00
_cell.angle_beta   90.00
_cell.angle_gamma   90.00
#
_symmetry.space_group_name_H-M   'P 1'
#
loop_
_entity.id
_entity.type
_entity.pdbx_description
1 polymer ?
#
loop_
_entity_poly.entity_id
_entity_poly.type
_entity_poly.pdbx_seq_one_letter_code
_entity_poly.pdbx_strand_id
1 'polypeptide(L)'
;MKKIVFFPLIVLLLVGGGCVKDKETLSTQTPSDVIDRGSILIQAKENGLIMKDEEIAQMKVQPLETDVGVIFTDVSDYEEMIVKGWNSAALADVTGGDSFGLAYANFSNETYTIITKMGNLPEPAQGYFYEGWLIRRGDSFSVLSIGHAVKTEKGYMNVYQSPTDLSDHAFYVLTLEAENGNATADEHILEGSFR
;
A
#
# COMPACT_ATOMS: atom_id res chain seq x y z
N MET A 1 -42.26 -25.21 39.06
CA MET A 1 -42.23 -26.43 39.91
C MET A 1 -41.09 -27.31 39.45
N LYS A 2 -40.06 -27.48 40.29
CA LYS A 2 -38.84 -28.27 40.04
C LYS A 2 -39.14 -29.76 40.12
N LYS A 3 -38.66 -30.57 39.16
CA LYS A 3 -38.48 -32.01 39.35
C LYS A 3 -36.98 -32.31 39.32
N ILE A 4 -36.48 -32.72 40.49
CA ILE A 4 -35.12 -33.17 40.74
C ILE A 4 -35.13 -34.67 40.47
N VAL A 5 -34.28 -35.14 39.57
CA VAL A 5 -34.05 -36.57 39.32
C VAL A 5 -32.67 -36.92 39.86
N PHE A 6 -32.65 -37.78 40.86
CA PHE A 6 -31.48 -38.41 41.45
C PHE A 6 -30.97 -39.53 40.51
N PHE A 7 -29.66 -39.59 40.27
CA PHE A 7 -29.01 -40.79 39.72
C PHE A 7 -27.74 -41.10 40.55
N PRO A 8 -27.48 -42.38 40.86
CA PRO A 8 -26.51 -42.77 41.87
C PRO A 8 -25.06 -42.76 41.39
N LEU A 9 -24.22 -42.50 42.38
CA LEU A 9 -22.77 -42.59 42.45
C LEU A 9 -22.27 -44.00 42.10
N ILE A 10 -21.36 -44.11 41.13
CA ILE A 10 -20.50 -45.29 40.93
C ILE A 10 -19.05 -44.81 41.06
N VAL A 11 -18.41 -45.26 42.13
CA VAL A 11 -16.96 -45.13 42.38
C VAL A 11 -16.28 -46.28 41.66
N LEU A 12 -15.41 -45.96 40.70
CA LEU A 12 -14.47 -46.93 40.13
C LEU A 12 -13.04 -46.49 40.49
N LEU A 13 -12.45 -47.18 41.46
CA LEU A 13 -11.03 -47.11 41.79
C LEU A 13 -10.26 -47.96 40.77
N LEU A 14 -9.51 -47.31 39.89
CA LEU A 14 -8.46 -47.96 39.11
C LEU A 14 -7.11 -47.51 39.65
N VAL A 15 -6.49 -48.40 40.42
CA VAL A 15 -5.06 -48.39 40.74
C VAL A 15 -4.35 -48.94 39.50
N GLY A 16 -3.61 -48.08 38.80
CA GLY A 16 -2.88 -48.43 37.58
C GLY A 16 -1.49 -47.82 37.63
N GLY A 17 -0.48 -48.69 37.55
CA GLY A 17 0.94 -48.39 37.73
C GLY A 17 1.53 -47.41 36.73
N GLY A 18 2.65 -46.83 37.13
CA GLY A 18 3.31 -45.76 36.41
C GLY A 18 3.96 -46.17 35.09
N CYS A 19 4.14 -45.15 34.26
CA CYS A 19 5.25 -45.04 33.34
C CYS A 19 5.85 -43.64 33.55
N VAL A 20 7.15 -43.63 33.83
CA VAL A 20 8.01 -42.46 33.73
C VAL A 20 7.84 -41.91 32.32
N LYS A 21 7.29 -40.70 32.19
CA LYS A 21 7.38 -39.90 30.98
C LYS A 21 8.44 -38.86 31.22
N ASP A 22 9.41 -38.86 30.32
CA ASP A 22 10.47 -37.88 30.24
C ASP A 22 9.90 -36.47 30.42
N LYS A 23 10.59 -35.66 31.22
CA LYS A 23 10.43 -34.22 31.19
C LYS A 23 10.88 -33.78 29.80
N GLU A 24 9.96 -33.77 28.84
CA GLU A 24 10.02 -32.85 27.74
C GLU A 24 10.03 -31.47 28.37
N THR A 25 11.22 -30.89 28.42
CA THR A 25 11.43 -29.47 28.55
C THR A 25 10.61 -28.84 27.43
N LEU A 26 9.38 -28.43 27.75
CA LEU A 26 8.54 -27.66 26.88
C LEU A 26 9.29 -26.35 26.65
N SER A 27 10.10 -26.36 25.60
CA SER A 27 10.71 -25.19 25.03
C SER A 27 9.55 -24.30 24.61
N THR A 28 9.19 -23.35 25.47
CA THR A 28 8.46 -22.16 25.08
C THR A 28 9.35 -21.38 24.13
N GLN A 29 9.51 -21.89 22.91
CA GLN A 29 9.69 -21.02 21.77
C GLN A 29 8.35 -20.33 21.64
N THR A 30 8.24 -19.15 22.25
CA THR A 30 7.36 -18.12 21.72
C THR A 30 7.68 -18.07 20.23
N PRO A 31 6.77 -18.41 19.32
CA PRO A 31 6.96 -18.08 17.92
C PRO A 31 7.10 -16.57 17.94
N SER A 32 8.32 -16.07 17.84
CA SER A 32 8.49 -14.71 17.38
C SER A 32 7.99 -14.79 15.95
N ASP A 33 6.69 -14.54 15.77
CA ASP A 33 6.04 -14.31 14.48
C ASP A 33 6.63 -13.00 13.92
N VAL A 34 7.94 -13.00 13.71
CA VAL A 34 8.66 -11.96 13.02
C VAL A 34 8.20 -12.10 11.59
N ILE A 35 7.24 -11.26 11.23
CA ILE A 35 6.76 -11.12 9.87
C ILE A 35 7.99 -10.82 9.00
N ASP A 36 8.39 -11.77 8.17
CA ASP A 36 9.46 -11.58 7.21
C ASP A 36 8.94 -10.72 6.04
N ARG A 37 9.05 -9.40 6.24
CA ARG A 37 8.63 -8.40 5.26
C ARG A 37 9.36 -8.55 3.92
N GLY A 38 10.62 -8.97 3.94
CA GLY A 38 11.40 -9.16 2.71
C GLY A 38 10.78 -10.24 1.83
N SER A 39 10.46 -11.40 2.42
CA SER A 39 9.77 -12.48 1.72
C SER A 39 8.38 -12.06 1.20
N ILE A 40 7.66 -11.21 1.93
CA ILE A 40 6.37 -10.66 1.50
C ILE A 40 6.53 -9.76 0.27
N LEU A 41 7.51 -8.85 0.27
CA LEU A 41 7.76 -7.97 -0.87
C LEU A 41 8.17 -8.74 -2.12
N ILE A 42 9.00 -9.77 -1.97
CA ILE A 42 9.37 -10.66 -3.09
C ILE A 42 8.12 -11.33 -3.68
N GLN A 43 7.27 -11.92 -2.83
CA GLN A 43 6.02 -12.53 -3.30
C GLN A 43 5.06 -11.50 -3.91
N ALA A 44 5.02 -10.27 -3.39
CA ALA A 44 4.21 -9.19 -3.96
C ALA A 44 4.68 -8.82 -5.38
N LYS A 45 6.00 -8.73 -5.61
CA LYS A 45 6.58 -8.54 -6.96
C LYS A 45 6.22 -9.68 -7.90
N GLU A 46 6.39 -10.93 -7.44
CA GLU A 46 6.09 -12.13 -8.24
C GLU A 46 4.61 -12.21 -8.65
N ASN A 47 3.71 -11.79 -7.75
CA ASN A 47 2.27 -11.72 -8.00
C ASN A 47 1.83 -10.44 -8.74
N GLY A 48 2.77 -9.56 -9.10
CA GLY A 48 2.49 -8.30 -9.80
C GLY A 48 1.74 -7.26 -8.98
N LEU A 49 1.70 -7.40 -7.65
CA LEU A 49 1.07 -6.43 -6.75
C LEU A 49 1.90 -5.15 -6.64
N ILE A 50 3.22 -5.28 -6.76
CA ILE A 50 4.17 -4.17 -6.86
C ILE A 50 5.02 -4.33 -8.13
N MET A 51 5.73 -3.28 -8.53
CA MET A 51 6.50 -3.24 -9.77
C MET A 51 7.71 -4.18 -9.72
N LYS A 52 7.98 -4.79 -10.87
CA LYS A 52 9.17 -5.59 -11.09
C LYS A 52 10.36 -4.69 -11.38
N ASP A 53 11.56 -5.22 -11.17
CA ASP A 53 12.79 -4.46 -11.37
C ASP A 53 12.94 -3.97 -12.82
N GLU A 54 12.44 -4.73 -13.81
CA GLU A 54 12.43 -4.30 -15.21
C GLU A 54 11.51 -3.10 -15.47
N GLU A 55 10.36 -3.04 -14.79
CA GLU A 55 9.41 -1.94 -14.93
C GLU A 55 9.94 -0.68 -14.24
N ILE A 56 10.57 -0.83 -13.06
CA ILE A 56 11.28 0.26 -12.39
C ILE A 56 12.41 0.81 -13.29
N ALA A 57 13.18 -0.07 -13.93
CA ALA A 57 14.20 0.34 -14.87
C ALA A 57 13.61 1.08 -16.08
N GLN A 58 12.45 0.66 -16.59
CA GLN A 58 11.74 1.36 -17.66
C GLN A 58 11.30 2.77 -17.25
N MET A 59 10.81 2.97 -16.02
CA MET A 59 10.45 4.30 -15.51
C MET A 59 11.61 5.29 -15.53
N LYS A 60 12.86 4.81 -15.40
CA LYS A 60 14.06 5.66 -15.40
C LYS A 60 14.56 6.06 -16.79
N VAL A 61 14.09 5.41 -17.85
CA VAL A 61 14.62 5.61 -19.21
C VAL A 61 13.56 5.98 -20.24
N GLN A 62 12.30 5.66 -19.96
CA GLN A 62 11.22 5.92 -20.90
C GLN A 62 10.85 7.41 -20.91
N PRO A 63 10.58 8.00 -22.09
CA PRO A 63 9.99 9.33 -22.15
C PRO A 63 8.67 9.37 -21.38
N LEU A 64 8.52 10.41 -20.56
CA LEU A 64 7.27 10.63 -19.85
C LEU A 64 6.12 10.89 -20.82
N GLU A 65 4.97 10.28 -20.54
CA GLU A 65 3.71 10.71 -21.12
C GLU A 65 3.40 12.12 -20.60
N THR A 66 2.90 12.97 -21.49
CA THR A 66 2.49 14.34 -21.13
C THR A 66 0.98 14.45 -21.20
N ASP A 67 0.42 15.21 -20.26
CA ASP A 67 -1.01 15.47 -20.19
C ASP A 67 -1.25 16.95 -19.85
N VAL A 68 -2.44 17.44 -20.14
CA VAL A 68 -2.85 18.84 -19.92
C VAL A 68 -3.55 19.05 -18.58
N GLY A 69 -3.42 18.10 -17.67
CA GLY A 69 -4.08 18.15 -16.37
C GLY A 69 -3.51 19.21 -15.43
N VAL A 70 -4.20 19.35 -14.31
CA VAL A 70 -3.96 20.36 -13.28
C VAL A 70 -3.51 19.66 -12.01
N ILE A 71 -2.35 20.07 -11.52
CA ILE A 71 -1.80 19.68 -10.22
C ILE A 71 -2.25 20.72 -9.19
N PHE A 72 -2.81 20.26 -8.08
CA PHE A 72 -3.29 21.14 -7.01
C PHE A 72 -2.24 21.27 -5.90
N THR A 73 -1.87 22.51 -5.58
CA THR A 73 -0.94 22.83 -4.47
C THR A 73 -1.67 23.18 -3.18
N ASP A 74 -2.93 23.62 -3.27
CA ASP A 74 -3.86 23.69 -2.15
C ASP A 74 -4.84 22.52 -2.26
N VAL A 75 -4.77 21.63 -1.27
CA VAL A 75 -5.52 20.36 -1.24
C VAL A 75 -6.59 20.34 -0.15
N SER A 76 -6.82 21.46 0.54
CA SER A 76 -7.73 21.55 1.69
C SER A 76 -9.16 21.10 1.35
N ASP A 77 -9.68 21.50 0.18
CA ASP A 77 -10.99 21.10 -0.32
C ASP A 77 -11.13 19.58 -0.56
N TYR A 78 -10.02 18.86 -0.68
CA TYR A 78 -10.00 17.42 -0.98
C TYR A 78 -9.76 16.54 0.26
N GLU A 79 -9.36 17.12 1.39
CA GLU A 79 -9.09 16.37 2.62
C GLU A 79 -10.33 15.59 3.10
N GLU A 80 -11.51 16.16 2.94
CA GLU A 80 -12.79 15.62 3.41
C GLU A 80 -13.71 15.17 2.26
N MET A 81 -13.21 15.16 1.03
CA MET A 81 -14.01 14.76 -0.13
C MET A 81 -14.55 13.33 0.02
N ILE A 82 -15.84 13.18 -0.27
CA ILE A 82 -16.53 11.88 -0.27
C ILE A 82 -16.23 11.17 -1.59
N VAL A 83 -15.39 10.14 -1.53
CA VAL A 83 -14.92 9.34 -2.68
C VAL A 83 -15.68 8.02 -2.86
N LYS A 84 -16.93 7.96 -2.38
CA LYS A 84 -17.72 6.73 -2.41
C LYS A 84 -18.00 6.31 -3.86
N GLY A 85 -17.61 5.07 -4.20
CA GLY A 85 -17.83 4.49 -5.53
C GLY A 85 -16.73 4.80 -6.55
N TRP A 86 -15.67 5.49 -6.15
CA TRP A 86 -14.48 5.68 -6.99
C TRP A 86 -13.65 4.40 -6.99
N ASN A 87 -12.87 4.18 -8.05
CA ASN A 87 -11.83 3.16 -8.04
C ASN A 87 -10.82 3.50 -6.95
N SER A 88 -10.28 2.49 -6.28
CA SER A 88 -9.35 2.72 -5.17
C SER A 88 -8.14 1.80 -5.22
N ALA A 89 -7.00 2.29 -4.74
CA ALA A 89 -5.80 1.51 -4.51
C ALA A 89 -5.36 1.66 -3.05
N ALA A 90 -5.08 0.54 -2.39
CA ALA A 90 -4.30 0.53 -1.16
C ALA A 90 -2.82 0.60 -1.54
N LEU A 91 -2.10 1.56 -0.99
CA LEU A 91 -0.69 1.78 -1.29
C LEU A 91 0.17 1.21 -0.17
N ALA A 92 1.07 0.30 -0.52
CA ALA A 92 1.97 -0.39 0.40
C ALA A 92 3.38 0.18 0.31
N ASP A 93 4.08 0.26 1.44
CA ASP A 93 5.50 0.56 1.50
C ASP A 93 6.32 -0.54 0.85
N VAL A 94 7.13 -0.17 -0.15
CA VAL A 94 8.00 -1.11 -0.90
C VAL A 94 9.47 -1.03 -0.47
N THR A 95 9.78 -0.19 0.51
CA THR A 95 11.13 -0.01 1.10
C THR A 95 11.35 -0.89 2.33
N GLY A 96 10.27 -1.47 2.88
CA GLY A 96 10.27 -2.24 4.12
C GLY A 96 9.92 -1.40 5.37
N GLY A 97 9.62 -0.12 5.17
CA GLY A 97 9.11 0.80 6.19
C GLY A 97 7.67 0.48 6.62
N ASP A 98 7.02 1.48 7.20
CA ASP A 98 5.64 1.41 7.69
C ASP A 98 4.78 2.56 7.15
N SER A 99 5.22 3.18 6.05
CA SER A 99 4.43 4.14 5.28
C SER A 99 3.20 3.46 4.68
N PHE A 100 2.14 4.22 4.43
CA PHE A 100 0.94 3.69 3.77
C PHE A 100 0.20 4.79 3.03
N GLY A 101 -0.70 4.40 2.12
CA GLY A 101 -1.58 5.35 1.48
C GLY A 101 -2.84 4.74 0.90
N LEU A 102 -3.75 5.62 0.50
CA LEU A 102 -4.95 5.31 -0.25
C LEU A 102 -5.03 6.26 -1.44
N ALA A 103 -5.16 5.72 -2.64
CA ALA A 103 -5.45 6.49 -3.83
C ALA A 103 -6.89 6.22 -4.28
N TYR A 104 -7.57 7.25 -4.75
CA TYR A 104 -8.92 7.17 -5.29
C TYR A 104 -8.94 7.84 -6.65
N ALA A 105 -9.53 7.21 -7.65
CA ALA A 105 -9.62 7.73 -9.00
C ALA A 105 -11.03 7.56 -9.57
N ASN A 106 -11.47 8.54 -10.35
CA ASN A 106 -12.75 8.49 -11.07
C ASN A 106 -12.70 9.36 -12.32
N PHE A 107 -13.30 8.88 -13.41
CA PHE A 107 -13.57 9.69 -14.60
C PHE A 107 -15.07 9.98 -14.67
N SER A 108 -15.45 11.24 -14.48
CA SER A 108 -16.86 11.65 -14.53
C SER A 108 -16.98 13.08 -15.01
N ASN A 109 -18.05 13.37 -15.76
CA ASN A 109 -18.28 14.70 -16.35
C ASN A 109 -17.08 15.19 -17.15
N GLU A 110 -16.46 14.29 -17.93
CA GLU A 110 -15.27 14.58 -18.76
C GLU A 110 -14.02 15.00 -17.97
N THR A 111 -13.99 14.72 -16.66
CA THR A 111 -12.85 15.00 -15.81
C THR A 111 -12.41 13.73 -15.08
N TYR A 112 -11.16 13.33 -15.32
CA TYR A 112 -10.44 12.38 -14.48
C TYR A 112 -9.99 13.12 -13.23
N THR A 113 -10.29 12.58 -12.05
CA THR A 113 -9.80 13.09 -10.77
C THR A 113 -9.12 11.96 -10.03
N ILE A 114 -7.91 12.21 -9.55
CA ILE A 114 -7.23 11.35 -8.59
C ILE A 114 -6.92 12.12 -7.30
N ILE A 115 -7.14 11.45 -6.18
CA ILE A 115 -6.82 11.95 -4.84
C ILE A 115 -6.07 10.84 -4.12
N THR A 116 -4.83 11.13 -3.75
CA THR A 116 -4.00 10.23 -2.96
C THR A 116 -3.75 10.83 -1.58
N LYS A 117 -3.93 10.02 -0.53
CA LYS A 117 -3.70 10.38 0.87
C LYS A 117 -2.69 9.40 1.46
N MET A 118 -1.61 9.92 2.02
CA MET A 118 -0.45 9.11 2.45
C MET A 118 -0.04 9.50 3.86
N GLY A 119 0.23 8.49 4.68
CA GLY A 119 0.55 8.62 6.09
C GLY A 119 1.85 7.93 6.44
N ASN A 120 2.43 8.35 7.57
CA ASN A 120 3.65 7.78 8.14
C ASN A 120 4.87 7.81 7.21
N LEU A 121 4.87 8.74 6.25
CA LEU A 121 6.03 9.05 5.44
C LEU A 121 7.03 9.86 6.28
N PRO A 122 8.34 9.53 6.24
CA PRO A 122 9.36 10.36 6.87
C PRO A 122 9.38 11.76 6.24
N GLU A 123 9.94 12.74 6.96
CA GLU A 123 10.18 14.05 6.34
C GLU A 123 11.32 13.91 5.32
N PRO A 124 11.13 14.36 4.06
CA PRO A 124 12.20 14.38 3.08
C PRO A 124 13.42 15.16 3.59
N ALA A 125 14.61 14.68 3.26
CA ALA A 125 15.82 15.47 3.48
C ALA A 125 15.78 16.76 2.67
N GLN A 126 16.56 17.77 3.08
CA GLN A 126 16.66 19.02 2.33
C GLN A 126 17.07 18.75 0.87
N GLY A 127 16.33 19.33 -0.07
CA GLY A 127 16.53 19.13 -1.51
C GLY A 127 15.89 17.85 -2.05
N TYR A 128 14.99 17.22 -1.28
CA TYR A 128 14.16 16.10 -1.72
C TYR A 128 12.68 16.40 -1.50
N PHE A 129 11.83 15.75 -2.30
CA PHE A 129 10.38 15.86 -2.21
C PHE A 129 9.71 14.55 -2.65
N TYR A 130 8.43 14.41 -2.34
CA TYR A 130 7.63 13.27 -2.81
C TYR A 130 6.91 13.62 -4.11
N GLU A 131 6.90 12.70 -5.07
CA GLU A 131 6.20 12.85 -6.35
C GLU A 131 5.30 11.65 -6.63
N GLY A 132 4.08 11.91 -7.12
CA GLY A 132 3.16 10.86 -7.53
C GLY A 132 3.19 10.60 -9.03
N TRP A 133 2.98 9.34 -9.38
CA TRP A 133 2.99 8.85 -10.75
C TRP A 133 1.82 7.94 -11.03
N LEU A 134 1.26 8.07 -12.22
CA LEU A 134 0.28 7.17 -12.80
C LEU A 134 0.97 6.32 -13.87
N ILE A 135 0.82 5.00 -13.77
CA ILE A 135 1.51 4.04 -14.61
C ILE A 135 0.49 3.16 -15.34
N ARG A 136 0.61 3.10 -16.67
CA ARG A 136 0.00 2.04 -17.48
C ARG A 136 1.06 0.93 -17.60
N ARG A 137 0.77 -0.28 -17.11
CA ARG A 137 1.70 -1.42 -17.15
C ARG A 137 1.44 -2.30 -18.39
N GLY A 138 2.40 -3.15 -18.76
CA GLY A 138 2.30 -4.11 -19.87
C GLY A 138 2.86 -3.59 -21.19
N ASP A 139 2.35 -4.11 -22.31
CA ASP A 139 2.91 -3.86 -23.65
C ASP A 139 2.84 -2.39 -24.09
N SER A 140 1.90 -1.63 -23.54
CA SER A 140 1.76 -0.18 -23.75
C SER A 140 2.22 0.57 -22.49
N PHE A 141 3.39 0.21 -21.97
CA PHE A 141 3.94 0.84 -20.77
C PHE A 141 3.96 2.35 -20.93
N SER A 142 3.44 3.10 -19.96
CA SER A 142 3.53 4.56 -19.93
C SER A 142 3.58 5.09 -18.51
N VAL A 143 4.23 6.24 -18.37
CA VAL A 143 4.53 6.87 -17.09
C VAL A 143 4.11 8.32 -17.17
N LEU A 144 3.20 8.72 -16.29
CA LEU A 144 2.70 10.08 -16.20
C LEU A 144 2.97 10.62 -14.79
N SER A 145 3.74 11.70 -14.68
CA SER A 145 3.85 12.46 -13.43
C SER A 145 2.52 13.15 -13.15
N ILE A 146 2.07 13.10 -11.90
CA ILE A 146 0.96 13.91 -11.40
C ILE A 146 1.43 14.96 -10.37
N GLY A 147 2.73 15.22 -10.33
CA GLY A 147 3.36 16.30 -9.57
C GLY A 147 3.63 16.02 -8.10
N HIS A 148 4.17 17.04 -7.43
CA HIS A 148 4.64 16.95 -6.05
C HIS A 148 3.48 16.66 -5.07
N ALA A 149 3.72 15.79 -4.11
CA ALA A 149 2.82 15.62 -2.98
C ALA A 149 2.92 16.83 -2.04
N VAL A 150 1.76 17.32 -1.61
CA VAL A 150 1.58 18.45 -0.72
C VAL A 150 1.54 17.95 0.72
N LYS A 151 2.34 18.57 1.60
CA LYS A 151 2.29 18.30 3.05
C LYS A 151 0.97 18.81 3.62
N THR A 152 0.33 18.00 4.45
CA THR A 152 -0.88 18.33 5.23
C THR A 152 -0.62 18.04 6.72
N GLU A 153 -1.56 18.39 7.59
CA GLU A 153 -1.48 18.01 9.01
C GLU A 153 -1.52 16.50 9.24
N LYS A 154 -2.12 15.74 8.30
CA LYS A 154 -2.36 14.29 8.41
C LYS A 154 -1.31 13.45 7.66
N GLY A 155 -0.35 14.08 6.98
CA GLY A 155 0.65 13.40 6.16
C GLY A 155 0.88 14.13 4.84
N TYR A 156 0.81 13.42 3.72
CA TYR A 156 0.95 13.98 2.38
C TYR A 156 -0.27 13.67 1.52
N MET A 157 -0.57 14.57 0.60
CA MET A 157 -1.63 14.41 -0.37
C MET A 157 -1.18 14.77 -1.77
N ASN A 158 -1.75 14.13 -2.76
CA ASN A 158 -1.45 14.42 -4.16
C ASN A 158 -2.78 14.41 -4.91
N VAL A 159 -3.11 15.52 -5.56
CA VAL A 159 -4.40 15.73 -6.20
C VAL A 159 -4.16 16.22 -7.62
N TYR A 160 -4.79 15.53 -8.56
CA TYR A 160 -4.62 15.78 -9.97
C TYR A 160 -5.95 15.64 -10.71
N GLN A 161 -6.19 16.53 -11.66
CA GLN A 161 -7.36 16.48 -12.53
C GLN A 161 -6.96 16.58 -13.99
N SER A 162 -7.66 15.88 -14.87
CA SER A 162 -7.39 15.91 -16.31
C SER A 162 -8.67 15.79 -17.13
N PRO A 163 -8.76 16.42 -18.32
CA PRO A 163 -9.82 16.11 -19.28
C PRO A 163 -9.61 14.74 -19.97
N THR A 164 -8.41 14.17 -19.87
CA THR A 164 -8.08 12.85 -20.43
C THR A 164 -8.59 11.76 -19.49
N ASP A 165 -9.27 10.74 -20.02
CA ASP A 165 -9.60 9.55 -19.24
C ASP A 165 -8.34 8.71 -19.02
N LEU A 166 -7.76 8.82 -17.83
CA LEU A 166 -6.55 8.10 -17.41
C LEU A 166 -6.87 6.79 -16.66
N SER A 167 -8.10 6.28 -16.77
CA SER A 167 -8.53 5.06 -16.05
C SER A 167 -7.72 3.80 -16.41
N ASP A 168 -6.97 3.82 -17.51
CA ASP A 168 -6.07 2.74 -17.92
C ASP A 168 -4.67 2.81 -17.28
N HIS A 169 -4.30 3.94 -16.66
CA HIS A 169 -3.14 4.06 -15.80
C HIS A 169 -3.46 3.52 -14.41
N ALA A 170 -3.78 2.23 -14.36
CA ALA A 170 -4.37 1.56 -13.20
C ALA A 170 -3.36 1.25 -12.07
N PHE A 171 -2.21 1.91 -12.05
CA PHE A 171 -1.18 1.71 -11.03
C PHE A 171 -0.61 3.06 -10.58
N TYR A 172 -0.52 3.25 -9.26
CA TYR A 172 0.02 4.44 -8.64
C TYR A 172 1.38 4.15 -8.00
N VAL A 173 2.33 5.07 -8.16
CA VAL A 173 3.62 5.06 -7.48
C VAL A 173 3.82 6.40 -6.79
N LEU A 174 4.26 6.37 -5.53
CA LEU A 174 4.89 7.52 -4.88
C LEU A 174 6.40 7.31 -4.86
N THR A 175 7.16 8.30 -5.27
CA THR A 175 8.62 8.28 -5.18
C THR A 175 9.17 9.40 -4.29
N LEU A 176 10.39 9.21 -3.79
CA LEU A 176 11.22 10.26 -3.21
C LEU A 176 12.20 10.74 -4.28
N GLU A 177 12.08 12.01 -4.65
CA GLU A 177 12.82 12.65 -5.73
C GLU A 177 13.78 13.71 -5.21
N ALA A 178 14.89 13.92 -5.92
CA ALA A 178 15.81 15.02 -5.66
C ALA A 178 15.44 16.28 -6.48
N GLU A 179 15.60 17.47 -5.90
CA GLU A 179 15.43 18.77 -6.59
C GLU A 179 16.62 19.09 -7.52
N ASN A 180 16.87 18.22 -8.50
CA ASN A 180 18.01 18.33 -9.43
C ASN A 180 17.59 18.57 -10.89
N GLY A 181 16.28 18.66 -11.16
CA GLY A 181 15.71 18.84 -12.50
C GLY A 181 15.68 17.56 -13.35
N ASN A 182 16.00 16.40 -12.77
CA ASN A 182 15.72 15.11 -13.41
C ASN A 182 14.21 14.86 -13.37
N ALA A 183 13.63 14.57 -14.53
CA ALA A 183 12.20 14.34 -14.67
C ALA A 183 11.81 12.86 -14.56
N THR A 184 12.75 11.93 -14.37
CA THR A 184 12.43 10.51 -14.26
C THR A 184 12.25 10.10 -12.81
N ALA A 185 11.30 9.22 -12.53
CA ALA A 185 11.07 8.64 -11.21
C ALA A 185 12.33 8.03 -10.58
N ASP A 186 12.56 8.28 -9.30
CA ASP A 186 13.73 7.82 -8.55
C ASP A 186 13.43 6.69 -7.56
N GLU A 187 13.37 6.96 -6.25
CA GLU A 187 13.21 5.92 -5.24
C GLU A 187 11.73 5.66 -4.97
N HIS A 188 11.25 4.45 -5.26
CA HIS A 188 9.86 4.07 -5.02
C HIS A 188 9.62 3.85 -3.52
N ILE A 189 8.57 4.51 -2.99
CA ILE A 189 8.21 4.47 -1.58
C ILE A 189 6.89 3.73 -1.37
N LEU A 190 5.84 4.15 -2.08
CA LEU A 190 4.52 3.53 -2.00
C LEU A 190 4.06 3.08 -3.37
N GLU A 191 3.43 1.92 -3.45
CA GLU A 191 2.87 1.39 -4.69
C GLU A 191 1.51 0.74 -4.49
N GLY A 192 0.64 0.82 -5.49
CA GLY A 192 -0.63 0.10 -5.47
C GLY A 192 -1.38 0.12 -6.80
N SER A 193 -2.26 -0.86 -6.99
CA SER A 193 -3.12 -0.98 -8.17
C SER A 193 -4.55 -0.56 -7.87
N PHE A 194 -5.16 0.20 -8.77
CA PHE A 194 -6.59 0.52 -8.70
C PHE A 194 -7.43 -0.73 -8.96
N ARG A 195 -8.56 -0.83 -8.25
CA ARG A 195 -9.56 -1.90 -8.34
C ARG A 195 -10.97 -1.32 -8.28
#